data_AF-A0A2W7CEL3-F1
#
_entry.id   AF-A0A2W7CEL3-F1
#
_cell.length_a   1.000
_cell.length_b   1.000
_cell.length_c   1.000
_cell.angle_alpha   90.00
_cell.angle_beta   90.00
_cell.angle_gamma   90.00
#
_symmetry.space_group_name_H-M   'P 1'
#
loop_
_entity.id
_entity.type
_entity.pdbx_description
1 polymer ?
#
loop_
_entity_poly.entity_id
_entity_poly.type
_entity_poly.pdbx_seq_one_letter_code
_entity_poly.pdbx_strand_id
1 'polypeptide(L)' 'MAGAPVTVTVGGETVTINQANVVIADIEASNGVIHVIDSVLLPQ' A
#
# COMPACT_ATOMS: atom_id res chain seq x y z
N MET A 1 6.77 -20.04 8.03
CA MET A 1 7.40 -19.18 7.00
C MET A 1 6.74 -17.83 7.13
N ALA A 2 7.43 -16.83 7.68
CA ALA A 2 6.87 -15.49 7.81
C ALA A 2 7.05 -14.74 6.48
N GLY A 3 6.04 -13.99 6.04
CA GLY A 3 6.14 -13.16 4.83
C GLY A 3 7.13 -12.01 5.01
N ALA A 4 7.61 -11.46 3.89
CA ALA A 4 8.43 -10.25 3.90
C ALA A 4 7.61 -9.07 4.46
N PRO A 5 8.22 -8.20 5.30
CA PRO A 5 7.53 -7.04 5.83
C PRO A 5 7.20 -6.05 4.70
N VAL A 6 6.07 -5.37 4.86
CA VAL A 6 5.65 -4.25 4.00
C VAL A 6 5.74 -2.98 4.81
N THR A 7 6.41 -1.96 4.27
CA THR A 7 6.56 -0.66 4.91
C THR A 7 5.53 0.32 4.37
N VAL A 8 4.83 1.00 5.27
CA VAL A 8 3.90 2.08 4.95
C VAL A 8 4.50 3.39 5.44
N THR A 9 4.62 4.37 4.57
CA THR A 9 5.13 5.70 4.91
C THR A 9 4.08 6.76 4.60
N VAL A 10 3.83 7.64 5.56
CA VAL A 10 2.93 8.79 5.42
C VAL A 10 3.78 10.06 5.47
N GLY A 11 3.75 10.84 4.39
CA GLY A 11 4.51 12.07 4.25
C GLY A 11 3.61 13.20 3.73
N GLY A 12 3.24 14.14 4.61
CA GLY A 12 2.31 15.21 4.27
C GLY A 12 0.97 14.63 3.79
N GLU A 13 0.58 14.96 2.55
CA GLU A 13 -0.64 14.47 1.90
C GLU A 13 -0.41 13.18 1.09
N THR A 14 0.80 12.61 1.10
CA THR A 14 1.17 11.45 0.28
C THR A 14 1.36 10.20 1.14
N VAL A 15 0.89 9.05 0.65
CA VAL A 15 1.13 7.73 1.23
C VAL A 15 1.90 6.87 0.24
N THR A 16 2.93 6.18 0.72
CA THR A 16 3.70 5.23 -0.08
C THR A 16 3.76 3.86 0.59
N ILE A 17 3.69 2.81 -0.23
CA ILE A 17 3.83 1.41 0.19
C ILE A 17 5.15 0.89 -0.40
N ASN A 18 6.14 0.71 0.46
CA ASN A 18 7.55 0.59 0.13
C ASN A 18 8.04 1.81 -0.70
N GLN A 19 7.86 1.76 -2.02
CA GLN A 19 8.22 2.83 -2.96
C GLN A 19 7.10 3.15 -3.96
N ALA A 20 5.97 2.44 -3.88
CA ALA A 20 4.81 2.66 -4.74
C ALA A 20 3.90 3.74 -4.15
N ASN A 21 3.40 4.66 -4.97
CA ASN A 21 2.50 5.70 -4.50
C ASN A 21 1.07 5.17 -4.42
N VAL A 22 0.35 5.54 -3.36
CA VAL A 22 -1.10 5.34 -3.30
C VAL A 22 -1.77 6.37 -4.20
N VAL A 23 -2.50 5.90 -5.21
CA VAL A 23 -3.21 6.75 -6.18
C VAL A 23 -4.71 6.86 -5.88
N ILE A 24 -5.27 5.87 -5.18
CA ILE A 24 -6.64 5.90 -4.66
C ILE A 24 -6.62 5.23 -3.28
N ALA A 25 -7.13 5.92 -2.27
CA ALA A 25 -7.23 5.42 -0.90
C ALA A 25 -8.69 5.11 -0.53
N ASP A 26 -8.86 4.36 0.56
CA ASP A 26 -10.13 4.21 1.27
C ASP A 26 -11.31 3.62 0.47
N ILE A 27 -11.03 2.69 -0.45
CA ILE A 27 -12.10 1.95 -1.13
C ILE A 27 -12.64 0.88 -0.18
N GLU A 28 -13.89 1.01 0.26
CA GLU A 28 -14.55 0.02 1.11
C GLU A 28 -14.71 -1.33 0.40
N ALA A 29 -14.35 -2.40 1.10
CA ALA A 29 -14.58 -3.78 0.71
C ALA A 29 -15.32 -4.52 1.83
N SER A 30 -15.99 -5.63 1.49
CA SER A 30 -16.77 -6.41 2.46
C SER A 30 -15.95 -6.96 3.63
N ASN A 31 -14.62 -6.98 3.50
CA ASN A 31 -13.68 -7.53 4.46
C ASN A 31 -12.55 -6.56 4.84
N GLY A 32 -12.65 -5.28 4.51
CA GLY A 32 -11.61 -4.31 4.81
C GLY A 32 -11.61 -3.11 3.85
N VAL A 33 -10.42 -2.65 3.51
CA VAL A 33 -10.21 -1.46 2.68
C VAL A 33 -9.12 -1.72 1.65
N ILE A 34 -9.28 -1.15 0.45
CA ILE A 34 -8.31 -1.25 -0.64
C ILE A 34 -7.65 0.10 -0.85
N HIS A 35 -6.33 0.07 -1.00
CA HIS A 35 -5.51 1.20 -1.44
C HIS A 35 -4.86 0.81 -2.78
N VAL A 36 -5.14 1.57 -3.83
CA VAL A 36 -4.60 1.34 -5.17
C VAL A 36 -3.23 1.99 -5.26
N ILE A 37 -2.24 1.23 -5.76
CA ILE A 37 -0.87 1.69 -5.96
C ILE A 37 -0.49 1.70 -7.45
N ASP A 38 0.44 2.57 -7.81
CA ASP A 38 0.91 2.75 -9.20
C ASP A 38 1.95 1.70 -9.67
N SER A 39 2.45 0.87 -8.76
CA SER A 39 3.56 -0.05 -9.02
C SER A 39 3.31 -1.43 -8.40
N VAL A 40 3.79 -2.49 -9.05
CA VAL A 40 3.70 -3.87 -8.52
C VAL A 40 4.74 -4.08 -7.42
N LEU A 41 4.33 -4.66 -6.29
CA LEU A 41 5.25 -5.12 -5.25
C LEU A 41 5.80 -6.51 -5.62
N LEU A 42 7.12 -6.64 -5.59
CA LEU A 42 7.79 -7.93 -5.72
C LEU A 42 8.17 -8.45 -4.32
N PRO A 43 7.96 -9.75 -4.03
CA PRO A 43 8.39 -10.35 -2.78
C PRO A 43 9.93 -10.35 -2.69
N GLN A 44 10.45 -10.26 -1.46
CA GLN A 44 11.87 -10.40 -1.14
C GLN A 44 12.13 -11.69 -0.37
#